data_AF-A0A380DLV3-F1
#
_entry.id   AF-A0A380DLV3-F1
#
_cell.length_a   1.000
_cell.length_b   1.000
_cell.length_c   1.000
_cell.angle_alpha   90.00
_cell.angle_beta   90.00
_cell.angle_gamma   90.00
#
_symmetry.space_group_name_H-M   'P 1'
#
loop_
_entity.id
_entity.type
_entity.pdbx_description
1 polymer ?
#
loop_
_entity_poly.entity_id
_entity_poly.type
_entity_poly.pdbx_seq_one_letter_code
_entity_poly.pdbx_strand_id
1 'polypeptide(L)' 'MLFGLFFGAGNLIFPIHLGQAAGSNVFIANLGFLITAIGLPFLGIIAIGISKTSGLLKLHRVLIKHMLIFSRLPYI' A
#
# COMPACT_ATOMS: atom_id res chain seq x y z
N MET A 1 -9.86 -19.01 -5.48
CA MET A 1 -9.62 -18.04 -4.38
C MET A 1 -8.32 -17.24 -4.54
N LEU A 2 -7.27 -17.74 -5.22
CA LEU A 2 -6.04 -16.97 -5.50
C LEU A 2 -6.29 -15.64 -6.24
N PHE A 3 -7.27 -15.61 -7.16
CA PHE A 3 -7.61 -14.40 -7.91
C PHE A 3 -7.92 -13.23 -6.97
N GLY A 4 -8.81 -13.39 -5.98
CA GLY A 4 -9.11 -12.32 -5.02
C GLY A 4 -7.96 -11.96 -4.06
N LEU A 5 -6.94 -12.81 -3.92
CA LEU A 5 -5.76 -12.54 -3.08
C LEU A 5 -4.71 -11.70 -3.82
N PHE A 6 -4.49 -11.97 -5.11
CA PHE A 6 -3.58 -11.17 -5.97
C PHE A 6 -4.28 -9.93 -6.56
N PHE A 7 -5.59 -10.05 -6.80
CA PHE A 7 -6.46 -9.06 -7.45
C PHE A 7 -7.57 -8.58 -6.51
N GLY A 8 -7.32 -8.50 -5.20
CA GLY A 8 -8.26 -7.89 -4.27
C GLY A 8 -8.71 -6.51 -4.75
N ALA A 9 -9.93 -6.08 -4.42
CA ALA A 9 -10.57 -4.90 -5.00
C ALA A 9 -9.64 -3.67 -5.09
N GLY A 10 -8.83 -3.40 -4.05
CA GLY A 10 -7.86 -2.31 -4.07
C GLY A 10 -6.72 -2.43 -5.09
N ASN A 11 -6.21 -3.65 -5.34
CA ASN A 11 -5.12 -3.91 -6.29
C ASN A 11 -5.56 -3.84 -7.77
N LEU A 12 -6.87 -3.87 -8.04
CA LEU A 12 -7.41 -3.72 -9.40
C LEU A 12 -8.12 -2.41 -9.65
N ILE A 13 -8.91 -1.90 -8.68
CA ILE A 13 -9.69 -0.68 -8.85
C ILE A 13 -8.77 0.51 -9.12
N PHE A 14 -7.69 0.63 -8.36
CA PHE A 14 -6.81 1.80 -8.46
C PHE A 14 -6.05 1.86 -9.78
N PRO A 15 -5.34 0.80 -10.22
CA PRO A 15 -4.61 0.84 -11.49
C PRO A 15 -5.53 0.95 -12.71
N ILE A 16 -6.69 0.29 -12.70
CA ILE A 16 -7.66 0.38 -13.79
C ILE A 16 -8.23 1.80 -13.89
N HIS A 17 -8.65 2.37 -12.77
CA HIS A 17 -9.18 3.74 -12.74
C HIS A 17 -8.13 4.78 -13.16
N LEU A 18 -6.88 4.61 -12.72
CA LEU A 18 -5.77 5.49 -13.09
C LEU A 18 -5.45 5.37 -14.59
N GLY A 19 -5.49 4.16 -15.14
CA GLY A 19 -5.36 3.92 -16.59
C GLY A 19 -6.49 4.55 -17.40
N GLN A 20 -7.74 4.48 -16.91
CA GLN A 20 -8.88 5.14 -17.55
C GLN A 20 -8.75 6.66 -17.52
N ALA A 21 -8.33 7.22 -16.38
CA ALA A 21 -8.11 8.66 -16.23
C ALA A 21 -6.92 9.18 -17.07
N ALA A 22 -5.92 8.33 -17.34
CA ALA A 22 -4.76 8.68 -18.15
C ALA A 22 -5.08 8.88 -19.65
N GLY A 23 -6.19 8.33 -20.16
CA GLY A 23 -6.66 8.56 -21.52
C GLY A 23 -5.65 8.12 -22.59
N SER A 24 -5.08 9.06 -23.34
CA SER A 24 -4.02 8.79 -24.33
C SER A 24 -2.62 8.67 -23.71
N ASN A 25 -2.43 9.16 -22.48
CA ASN A 25 -1.14 9.22 -21.80
C ASN A 25 -0.87 8.01 -20.88
N VAL A 26 -1.54 6.88 -21.14
CA VAL A 26 -1.41 5.65 -20.33
C VAL A 26 0.03 5.20 -20.17
N PHE A 27 0.85 5.37 -21.20
CA PHE A 27 2.26 4.98 -21.15
C PHE A 27 3.05 5.79 -20.11
N ILE A 28 2.85 7.11 -20.07
CA ILE A 28 3.48 8.02 -19.10
C ILE A 28 2.93 7.75 -17.69
N ALA A 29 1.62 7.55 -17.58
CA ALA A 29 0.98 7.22 -16.30
C ALA A 29 1.49 5.90 -15.71
N ASN A 30 1.67 4.87 -16.55
CA ASN A 30 2.24 3.59 -16.12
C ASN A 30 3.70 3.73 -15.68
N LEU A 31 4.52 4.54 -16.37
CA LEU A 31 5.89 4.80 -15.93
C LEU A 31 5.92 5.47 -14.55
N GLY A 32 5.11 6.51 -14.34
CA GLY A 32 4.99 7.17 -13.04
C GLY A 32 4.48 6.22 -11.95
N PHE A 33 3.49 5.37 -12.29
CA PHE A 33 2.98 4.35 -11.39
C PHE A 33 4.07 3.34 -10.99
N LEU A 34 4.85 2.82 -11.95
CA LEU A 34 5.93 1.87 -11.66
C LEU A 34 7.03 2.50 -10.80
N ILE A 35 7.44 3.73 -11.11
CA ILE A 35 8.47 4.45 -10.34
C ILE A 35 8.01 4.64 -8.90
N THR A 36 6.75 5.04 -8.68
CA THR A 36 6.22 5.24 -7.32
C THR A 36 5.93 3.94 -6.60
N ALA A 37 5.41 2.92 -7.29
CA ALA A 37 5.14 1.60 -6.76
C ALA A 37 6.41 0.89 -6.26
N ILE A 38 7.57 1.18 -6.85
CA ILE A 38 8.87 0.64 -6.42
C ILE A 38 9.57 1.62 -5.46
N GLY A 39 9.53 2.91 -5.77
CA GLY A 39 10.24 3.95 -5.02
C GLY A 39 9.75 4.10 -3.59
N LEU A 40 8.43 4.05 -3.35
CA LEU A 40 7.88 4.20 -2.00
C LEU A 40 8.25 3.03 -1.07
N PRO A 41 8.10 1.74 -1.47
CA PRO A 41 8.60 0.62 -0.66
C PRO A 41 10.10 0.67 -0.44
N PHE A 42 10.88 1.07 -1.45
CA PHE A 42 12.32 1.21 -1.35
C PHE A 42 12.74 2.28 -0.32
N LEU A 43 12.11 3.45 -0.37
CA LEU A 43 12.29 4.50 0.65
C LEU A 43 11.88 4.00 2.04
N GLY A 44 10.82 3.19 2.13
CA GLY A 44 10.41 2.55 3.38
C GLY A 44 11.48 1.62 3.96
N ILE A 45 12.12 0.80 3.13
CA ILE A 45 13.23 -0.08 3.53
C ILE A 45 14.42 0.75 4.01
N ILE A 46 14.78 1.81 3.29
CA ILE A 46 15.86 2.73 3.69
C ILE A 46 15.53 3.39 5.04
N ALA A 47 14.31 3.91 5.20
CA ALA A 47 13.87 4.56 6.42
C ALA A 47 13.90 3.60 7.62
N ILE A 48 13.53 2.33 7.41
CA ILE A 48 13.62 1.27 8.42
C ILE A 48 15.09 0.91 8.70
N GLY A 49 15.94 0.81 7.68
CA GLY A 49 17.37 0.52 7.84
C GLY A 49 18.11 1.62 8.64
N ILE A 50 17.71 2.88 8.46
CA ILE A 50 18.23 4.03 9.21
C ILE A 50 17.60 4.10 10.62
N SER A 51 16.31 3.78 10.75
CA SER A 51 15.60 3.74 12.03
C SER A 51 15.95 2.46 12.79
N LYS A 52 17.01 2.52 13.62
CA LYS A 52 17.42 1.42 14.51
C LYS A 52 16.21 0.73 15.17
N THR A 53 16.27 -0.60 15.25
CA THR A 53 15.25 -1.63 15.56
C THR A 53 14.11 -1.32 16.55
N SER A 54 14.26 -0.32 17.43
CA SER A 54 13.22 0.08 18.40
C SER A 54 11.97 0.69 17.76
N GLY A 55 12.09 1.33 16.59
CA GLY A 55 10.95 1.91 15.87
C GLY A 55 9.98 0.86 15.30
N LEU A 56 10.50 -0.25 14.77
CA LEU A 56 9.69 -1.26 14.10
C LEU A 56 8.78 -2.04 15.07
N LEU A 57 9.31 -2.43 16.24
CA LEU A 57 8.52 -3.10 17.27
C LEU A 57 7.46 -2.17 17.87
N LYS A 58 7.76 -0.86 17.99
CA LYS A 58 6.80 0.15 18.44
C LYS A 58 5.69 0.35 17.40
N LEU A 59 6.04 0.41 16.11
CA LEU A 59 5.09 0.52 15.01
C LEU A 59 4.16 -0.69 14.93
N HIS A 60 4.73 -1.91 15.05
CA HIS A 60 3.94 -3.15 15.07
C HIS A 60 2.93 -3.16 16.22
N ARG A 61 3.34 -2.73 17.42
CA ARG A 61 2.46 -2.67 18.60
C ARG A 61 1.33 -1.63 18.41
N VAL A 62 1.63 -0.49 17.77
CA VAL A 62 0.63 0.54 17.44
C VAL A 62 -0.35 0.06 16.37
N LEU A 63 0.14 -0.59 15.32
CA LEU A 63 -0.69 -1.14 14.24
C LEU A 63 -1.67 -2.20 14.78
N ILE A 64 -1.19 -3.14 15.60
CA ILE A 64 -2.06 -4.14 16.24
C ILE A 64 -3.13 -3.46 17.10
N LYS A 65 -2.78 -2.44 17.89
CA LYS A 65 -3.75 -1.71 18.71
C LYS A 65 -4.83 -1.04 17.86
N HIS A 66 -4.46 -0.36 16.77
CA HIS A 66 -5.43 0.28 15.86
C HIS A 66 -6.29 -0.75 15.13
N MET A 67 -5.70 -1.86 14.68
CA MET A 67 -6.42 -2.93 14.02
C MET A 67 -7.45 -3.59 14.95
N LEU A 68 -7.12 -3.77 16.23
CA LEU A 68 -8.04 -4.30 17.24
C LEU A 68 -9.16 -3.32 17.62
N ILE A 69 -8.93 -2.02 17.53
CA ILE A 69 -9.97 -1.00 17.70
C ILE A 69 -10.91 -1.01 16.49
N PHE A 70 -10.34 -1.01 15.29
CA PHE A 70 -11.10 -1.02 14.03
C PHE A 70 -11.93 -2.30 13.87
N SER A 71 -11.42 -3.47 14.28
CA SER A 71 -12.17 -4.73 14.20
C SER A 71 -13.37 -4.79 15.15
N ARG A 72 -13.39 -3.97 16.20
CA ARG A 72 -14.51 -3.84 17.14
C ARG A 72 -15.52 -2.76 16.77
N LEU A 73 -15.12 -1.80 15.91
CA LEU A 73 -15.98 -0.71 15.43
C LEU A 73 -17.23 -1.15 14.65
N PRO A 74 -17.23 -2.22 13.82
CA PRO A 74 -18.44 -2.65 13.12
C PRO A 74 -19.44 -3.42 13.99
N TYR A 75 -19.14 -3.66 15.27
CA TYR A 75 -19.99 -4.40 16.22
C TYR A 75 -20.48 -3.53 17.40
N ILE A 76 -20.34 -2.21 17.30
CA ILE A 76 -20.89 -1.18 18.20
C ILE A 76 -21.79 -0.28 17.36
#